data_AF-A0A7G9FJS4-F1
#
_entry.id   AF-A0A7G9FJS4-F1
#
_cell.length_a   1.000
_cell.length_b   1.000
_cell.length_c   1.000
_cell.angle_alpha   90.00
_cell.angle_beta   90.00
_cell.angle_gamma   90.00
#
_symmetry.space_group_name_H-M   'P 1'
#
loop_
_entity.id
_entity.type
_entity.pdbx_description
1 polymer ?
#
loop_
_entity_poly.entity_id
_entity_poly.type
_entity_poly.pdbx_seq_one_letter_code
_entity_poly.pdbx_strand_id
1 'polypeptide(L)'
;MNKDNKNSGFSLVELIIAIAVLAFLMLAVSSFMGSSVSQTRKEQVDVKLQTQAQETYSLITDTIMQANDIVMVGYTASEQLNFATVGEETSATMAKKFYVKDEATAKALVKDPSLYGITDSVSKADVICFKDIDVDDPIYISYLRIESSVPLDMNLVPGGNPSILSEQVITNSLTGEATKVQCTEQNSKIVYSINDTLVSTFYFENNNMYYGRKYAYMTMSDDEVDMSDSNSKFVHLYNPYLSYVEAKLGAIGVGVAGCTANIDAKNNSVKLDIYYNQSNMTYTTNGRVNPRNSYVLVPKK
;
A
#
# COMPACT_ATOMS: atom_id res chain seq x y z
N MET A 1 -58.57 -62.84 9.56
CA MET A 1 -57.56 -62.03 8.84
C MET A 1 -57.15 -60.91 9.77
N ASN A 2 -55.89 -60.90 10.20
CA ASN A 2 -55.31 -59.93 11.14
C ASN A 2 -55.54 -58.48 10.71
N LYS A 3 -56.03 -57.64 11.63
CA LYS A 3 -55.54 -56.26 11.84
C LYS A 3 -56.15 -55.66 13.11
N ASP A 4 -55.64 -56.06 14.26
CA ASP A 4 -55.76 -55.25 15.47
C ASP A 4 -54.82 -54.05 15.31
N ASN A 5 -55.35 -52.93 14.82
CA ASN A 5 -54.66 -51.65 14.86
C ASN A 5 -54.57 -51.18 16.32
N LYS A 6 -53.54 -51.63 17.04
CA LYS A 6 -53.15 -51.03 18.33
C LYS A 6 -52.56 -49.66 18.08
N ASN A 7 -53.43 -48.65 17.93
CA ASN A 7 -53.02 -47.26 18.11
C ASN A 7 -52.81 -47.04 19.62
N SER A 8 -51.65 -47.44 20.15
CA SER A 8 -51.21 -46.97 21.46
C SER A 8 -50.81 -45.50 21.31
N GLY A 9 -51.75 -44.59 21.57
CA GLY A 9 -51.44 -43.18 21.70
C GLY A 9 -50.40 -42.96 22.80
N PHE A 10 -49.49 -42.00 22.58
CA PHE A 10 -48.47 -41.62 23.56
C PHE A 10 -49.11 -41.18 24.89
N SER A 11 -48.50 -41.56 26.01
CA SER A 11 -48.86 -41.00 27.31
C SER A 11 -48.50 -39.52 27.37
N LEU A 12 -49.31 -38.72 28.07
CA LEU A 12 -49.06 -37.29 28.27
C LEU A 12 -47.69 -37.02 28.93
N VAL A 13 -47.22 -37.94 29.78
CA VAL A 13 -45.90 -37.85 30.43
C VAL A 13 -44.76 -38.08 29.43
N GLU A 14 -44.90 -39.08 28.55
CA GLU A 14 -43.90 -39.36 27.51
C GLU A 14 -43.78 -38.20 26.53
N LEU A 15 -44.91 -37.55 26.20
CA LEU A 15 -44.93 -36.37 25.34
C LEU A 15 -44.20 -35.18 25.99
N ILE A 16 -44.43 -34.93 27.28
CA ILE A 16 -43.75 -33.84 28.01
C ILE A 16 -42.24 -34.09 28.09
N ILE A 17 -41.83 -35.32 28.40
CA ILE A 17 -40.40 -35.69 28.43
C ILE A 17 -39.77 -35.53 27.05
N ALA A 18 -40.44 -35.98 25.99
CA ALA A 18 -39.95 -35.83 24.63
C ALA A 18 -39.77 -34.37 24.23
N ILE A 19 -40.73 -33.50 24.52
CA ILE A 19 -40.64 -32.05 24.24
C ILE A 19 -39.52 -31.41 25.05
N ALA A 20 -39.35 -31.77 26.33
CA ALA A 20 -38.29 -31.23 27.18
C ALA A 20 -36.89 -31.60 26.64
N VAL A 21 -36.66 -32.86 26.27
CA VAL A 21 -35.39 -33.32 25.69
C VAL A 21 -35.14 -32.64 24.33
N LEU A 22 -36.17 -32.53 23.48
CA LEU A 22 -36.05 -31.86 22.18
C LEU A 22 -35.69 -30.38 22.34
N ALA A 23 -36.29 -29.69 23.32
CA ALA A 23 -36.00 -28.29 23.63
C ALA A 23 -34.56 -28.10 24.10
N PHE A 24 -34.05 -28.96 25.00
CA PHE A 24 -32.65 -28.92 25.43
C PHE A 24 -31.68 -29.21 24.27
N LEU A 25 -31.99 -30.18 23.41
CA LEU A 25 -31.18 -30.48 22.22
C LEU A 25 -31.16 -29.29 21.24
N MET A 26 -32.29 -28.66 20.97
CA MET A 26 -32.36 -27.49 20.08
C MET A 26 -31.57 -26.29 20.64
N LEU A 27 -31.58 -26.06 21.95
CA LEU A 27 -30.78 -25.03 22.60
C LEU A 27 -29.27 -25.30 22.49
N ALA A 28 -28.85 -26.55 22.70
CA ALA A 28 -27.45 -26.95 22.59
C ALA A 28 -26.94 -26.84 21.14
N VAL A 29 -27.71 -27.30 20.15
CA VAL A 29 -27.38 -27.19 18.73
C VAL A 29 -27.32 -25.73 18.29
N SER A 30 -28.28 -24.89 18.71
CA SER A 30 -28.29 -23.46 18.38
C SER A 30 -27.08 -22.73 18.96
N SER A 31 -26.68 -23.06 20.19
CA SER A 31 -25.49 -22.49 20.84
C SER A 31 -24.19 -22.91 20.13
N PHE A 32 -24.08 -24.19 19.75
CA PHE A 32 -22.93 -24.71 19.02
C PHE A 32 -22.82 -24.11 17.61
N MET A 33 -23.93 -24.04 16.88
CA MET A 33 -23.98 -23.41 15.55
C MET A 33 -23.69 -21.89 15.63
N GLY A 34 -24.22 -21.19 16.63
CA GLY A 34 -23.94 -19.77 16.86
C GLY A 34 -22.45 -19.49 17.11
N SER A 35 -21.82 -20.29 17.96
CA SER A 35 -20.38 -20.19 18.22
C SER A 35 -19.55 -20.51 16.98
N SER A 36 -19.92 -21.57 16.25
CA SER A 36 -19.20 -22.01 15.05
C SER A 36 -19.26 -20.96 13.94
N VAL A 37 -20.43 -20.36 13.69
CA VAL A 37 -20.58 -19.28 12.70
C VAL A 37 -19.78 -18.04 13.10
N SER A 38 -19.75 -17.69 14.39
CA SER A 38 -18.92 -16.57 14.87
C SER A 38 -17.45 -16.83 14.65
N GLN A 39 -16.99 -18.05 14.92
CA GLN A 39 -15.60 -18.46 14.74
C GLN A 39 -15.20 -18.48 13.26
N THR A 40 -16.02 -19.08 12.39
CA THR A 40 -15.77 -19.08 10.94
C THR A 40 -15.74 -17.66 10.37
N ARG A 41 -16.56 -16.73 10.88
CA ARG A 41 -16.51 -15.33 10.45
C ARG A 41 -15.18 -14.66 10.83
N LYS A 42 -14.65 -14.93 12.03
CA LYS A 42 -13.34 -14.42 12.45
C LYS A 42 -12.23 -14.97 11.56
N GLU A 43 -12.19 -16.29 11.37
CA GLU A 43 -11.21 -16.93 10.49
C GLU A 43 -11.25 -16.38 9.05
N GLN A 44 -12.44 -16.12 8.50
CA GLN A 44 -12.57 -15.49 7.18
C GLN A 44 -12.02 -14.06 7.13
N VAL A 45 -12.19 -13.28 8.21
CA VAL A 45 -11.60 -11.93 8.30
C VAL A 45 -10.08 -12.02 8.40
N ASP A 46 -9.57 -12.97 9.19
CA ASP A 46 -8.13 -13.15 9.40
C ASP A 46 -7.42 -13.56 8.12
N VAL A 47 -7.99 -14.50 7.36
CA VAL A 47 -7.45 -14.92 6.06
C VAL A 47 -7.43 -13.73 5.09
N LYS A 48 -8.51 -12.94 5.04
CA LYS A 48 -8.56 -11.74 4.18
C LYS A 48 -7.49 -10.73 4.58
N LEU A 49 -7.31 -10.48 5.87
CA LEU A 49 -6.31 -9.56 6.39
C LEU A 49 -4.90 -10.02 6.00
N GLN A 50 -4.61 -11.31 6.19
CA GLN A 50 -3.32 -11.89 5.83
C GLN A 50 -3.05 -11.79 4.32
N THR A 51 -4.03 -12.13 3.47
CA THR A 51 -3.92 -12.00 2.02
C THR A 51 -3.62 -10.55 1.64
N GLN A 52 -4.39 -9.59 2.16
CA GLN A 52 -4.22 -8.18 1.87
C GLN A 52 -2.87 -7.64 2.33
N ALA A 53 -2.40 -8.09 3.49
CA ALA A 53 -1.09 -7.72 4.01
C ALA A 53 0.06 -8.26 3.14
N GLN A 54 -0.08 -9.47 2.60
CA GLN A 54 0.89 -10.03 1.67
C GLN A 54 0.87 -9.36 0.31
N GLU A 55 -0.32 -9.06 -0.24
CA GLU A 55 -0.48 -8.35 -1.51
C GLU A 55 0.12 -6.95 -1.44
N THR A 56 -0.17 -6.20 -0.37
CA THR A 56 0.36 -4.86 -0.14
C THR A 56 1.88 -4.87 0.00
N TYR A 57 2.41 -5.79 0.81
CA TYR A 57 3.86 -5.93 0.96
C TYR A 57 4.54 -6.32 -0.35
N SER A 58 3.97 -7.27 -1.10
CA SER A 58 4.50 -7.69 -2.41
C SER A 58 4.49 -6.54 -3.40
N LEU A 59 3.41 -5.76 -3.47
CA LEU A 59 3.31 -4.60 -4.35
C LEU A 59 4.40 -3.55 -4.05
N ILE A 60 4.53 -3.14 -2.77
CA ILE A 60 5.53 -2.14 -2.38
C ILE A 60 6.94 -2.66 -2.62
N THR A 61 7.24 -3.91 -2.23
CA THR A 61 8.58 -4.48 -2.40
C THR A 61 8.96 -4.69 -3.85
N ASP A 62 8.04 -5.15 -4.72
CA ASP A 62 8.31 -5.28 -6.15
C ASP A 62 8.57 -3.93 -6.81
N THR A 63 7.86 -2.89 -6.37
CA THR A 63 8.05 -1.51 -6.84
C THR A 63 9.40 -0.96 -6.38
N ILE A 64 9.77 -1.15 -5.11
CA ILE A 64 11.09 -0.74 -4.57
C ILE A 64 12.23 -1.52 -5.25
N MET A 65 12.03 -2.81 -5.51
CA MET A 65 13.03 -3.66 -6.17
C MET A 65 13.36 -3.15 -7.59
N GLN A 66 12.38 -2.59 -8.30
CA GLN A 66 12.52 -2.05 -9.66
C GLN A 66 12.81 -0.54 -9.70
N ALA A 67 12.96 0.08 -8.53
CA ALA A 67 13.15 1.52 -8.42
C ALA A 67 14.47 1.98 -9.08
N ASN A 68 14.39 3.16 -9.70
CA ASN A 68 15.51 3.99 -10.10
C ASN A 68 15.65 5.22 -9.21
N ASP A 69 14.53 5.75 -8.71
CA ASP A 69 14.49 6.82 -7.72
C ASP A 69 13.36 6.57 -6.71
N ILE A 70 13.58 6.99 -5.47
CA ILE A 70 12.60 6.92 -4.39
C ILE A 70 12.57 8.27 -3.69
N VAL A 71 11.37 8.83 -3.57
CA VAL A 71 11.08 9.96 -2.69
C VAL A 71 10.08 9.48 -1.65
N MET A 72 10.43 9.62 -0.38
CA MET A 72 9.59 9.21 0.74
C MET A 72 9.26 10.41 1.60
N VAL A 73 8.02 10.53 2.01
CA VAL A 73 7.58 11.49 3.02
C VAL A 73 7.05 10.70 4.19
N GLY A 74 7.52 11.06 5.37
CA GLY A 74 7.10 10.41 6.59
C GLY A 74 7.31 11.28 7.79
N TYR A 75 7.01 10.71 8.94
CA TYR A 75 7.15 11.36 10.21
C TYR A 75 8.26 10.70 11.02
N THR A 76 8.99 11.52 11.77
CA THR A 76 9.80 11.09 12.90
C THR A 76 9.01 11.37 14.16
N ALA A 77 8.94 10.41 15.08
CA ALA A 77 8.21 10.55 16.32
C ALA A 77 9.19 10.78 17.48
N SER A 78 8.78 11.51 18.51
CA SER A 78 9.57 11.63 19.75
C SER A 78 9.74 10.30 20.48
N GLU A 79 8.80 9.38 20.29
CA GLU A 79 8.77 8.05 20.91
C GLU A 79 8.21 7.03 19.90
N GLN A 80 8.56 5.75 20.07
CA GLN A 80 8.06 4.70 19.20
C GLN A 80 6.54 4.53 19.37
N LEU A 81 5.82 4.49 18.24
CA LEU A 81 4.38 4.37 18.21
C LEU A 81 3.93 2.91 18.36
N ASN A 82 2.81 2.71 19.05
CA ASN A 82 2.19 1.40 19.24
C ASN A 82 0.92 1.29 18.38
N PHE A 83 0.91 0.33 17.46
CA PHE A 83 -0.23 0.07 16.56
C PHE A 83 -1.16 -1.05 17.07
N ALA A 84 -1.03 -1.46 18.34
CA ALA A 84 -1.85 -2.50 18.95
C ALA A 84 -3.32 -2.08 19.17
N THR A 85 -3.64 -0.79 19.07
CA THR A 85 -5.01 -0.27 19.07
C THR A 85 -5.18 0.69 17.91
N VAL A 86 -6.26 0.54 17.14
CA VAL A 86 -6.53 1.41 15.99
C VAL A 86 -7.16 2.72 16.44
N GLY A 87 -6.57 3.84 16.02
CA GLY A 87 -7.07 5.20 16.28
C GLY A 87 -6.84 5.69 17.72
N GLU A 88 -5.93 5.07 18.46
CA GLU A 88 -5.58 5.55 19.80
C GLU A 88 -4.81 6.87 19.71
N GLU A 89 -5.21 7.85 20.53
CA GLU A 89 -4.49 9.11 20.67
C GLU A 89 -3.16 8.88 21.41
N THR A 90 -2.07 9.33 20.83
CA THR A 90 -0.74 9.31 21.45
C THR A 90 -0.30 10.71 21.87
N SER A 91 0.52 10.77 22.91
CA SER A 91 1.20 12.00 23.31
C SER A 91 2.44 12.31 22.48
N ALA A 92 2.84 11.40 21.59
CA ALA A 92 4.02 11.55 20.73
C ALA A 92 3.87 12.77 19.81
N THR A 93 4.95 13.56 19.74
CA THR A 93 5.07 14.67 18.79
C THR A 93 5.73 14.17 17.52
N MET A 94 5.12 14.49 16.37
CA MET A 94 5.61 14.14 15.05
C MET A 94 6.34 15.32 14.42
N ALA A 95 7.41 15.04 13.69
CA ALA A 95 8.05 15.98 12.78
C ALA A 95 8.05 15.39 11.37
N LYS A 96 7.40 16.09 10.42
CA LYS A 96 7.33 15.70 9.01
C LYS A 96 8.68 15.90 8.35
N LYS A 97 9.17 14.87 7.64
CA LYS A 97 10.46 14.85 6.96
C LYS A 97 10.30 14.27 5.55
N PHE A 98 11.19 14.71 4.67
CA PHE A 98 11.26 14.33 3.26
C PHE A 98 12.58 13.64 3.01
N TYR A 99 12.53 12.39 2.55
CA TYR A 99 13.71 11.57 2.33
C TYR A 99 13.94 11.37 0.84
N VAL A 100 15.16 11.68 0.40
CA VAL A 100 15.55 11.69 -1.02
C VAL A 100 16.93 11.07 -1.20
N LYS A 101 17.25 10.67 -2.44
CA LYS A 101 18.56 10.08 -2.76
C LYS A 101 19.74 11.05 -2.66
N ASP A 102 19.57 12.29 -3.12
CA ASP A 102 20.67 13.23 -3.30
C ASP A 102 20.26 14.70 -3.15
N GLU A 103 21.28 15.57 -3.14
CA GLU A 103 21.08 17.02 -3.01
C GLU A 103 20.44 17.67 -4.24
N ALA A 104 20.51 17.05 -5.41
CA ALA A 104 19.89 17.58 -6.63
C ALA A 104 18.37 17.38 -6.57
N THR A 105 17.92 16.17 -6.20
CA THR A 105 16.52 15.86 -5.90
C THR A 105 16.03 16.70 -4.72
N ALA A 106 16.84 16.89 -3.67
CA ALA A 106 16.47 17.78 -2.57
C ALA A 106 16.20 19.23 -3.03
N LYS A 107 17.04 19.77 -3.92
CA LYS A 107 16.85 21.12 -4.48
C LYS A 107 15.63 21.18 -5.40
N ALA A 108 15.41 20.17 -6.22
CA ALA A 108 14.25 20.07 -7.10
C ALA A 108 12.95 20.02 -6.29
N LEU A 109 12.92 19.22 -5.22
CA LEU A 109 11.79 19.08 -4.31
C LEU A 109 11.45 20.39 -3.61
N VAL A 110 12.45 21.14 -3.13
CA VAL A 110 12.23 22.45 -2.49
C VAL A 110 11.76 23.51 -3.50
N LYS A 111 12.22 23.42 -4.75
CA LYS A 111 11.84 24.35 -5.81
C LYS A 111 10.41 24.13 -6.30
N ASP A 112 10.03 22.88 -6.51
CA ASP A 112 8.70 22.51 -7.02
C ASP A 112 8.23 21.17 -6.40
N PRO A 113 7.60 21.22 -5.21
CA PRO A 113 7.06 20.03 -4.56
C PRO A 113 5.96 19.34 -5.37
N SER A 114 5.23 20.10 -6.20
CA SER A 114 4.08 19.60 -6.95
C SER A 114 4.47 18.57 -8.01
N LEU A 115 5.68 18.69 -8.57
CA LEU A 115 6.27 17.70 -9.48
C LEU A 115 6.43 16.30 -8.84
N TYR A 116 6.52 16.28 -7.51
CA TYR A 116 6.62 15.06 -6.70
C TYR A 116 5.29 14.67 -6.06
N GLY A 117 4.17 15.26 -6.47
CA GLY A 117 2.84 14.98 -5.91
C GLY A 117 2.66 15.49 -4.48
N ILE A 118 3.52 16.40 -4.01
CA ILE A 118 3.44 16.98 -2.68
C ILE A 118 2.76 18.34 -2.77
N THR A 119 1.65 18.47 -2.06
CA THR A 119 0.84 19.69 -2.00
C THR A 119 1.38 20.74 -1.02
N ASP A 120 2.12 20.30 0.00
CA ASP A 120 2.68 21.18 1.02
C ASP A 120 3.99 21.85 0.57
N SER A 121 4.27 23.01 1.15
CA SER A 121 5.58 23.65 0.99
C SER A 121 6.67 22.83 1.70
N VAL A 122 7.80 22.62 1.02
CA VAL A 122 8.94 21.84 1.54
C VAL A 122 10.07 22.78 1.93
N SER A 123 10.46 22.75 3.21
CA SER A 123 11.63 23.49 3.70
C SER A 123 12.89 22.65 3.60
N LYS A 124 14.03 23.28 3.26
CA LYS A 124 15.33 22.59 3.17
C LYS A 124 15.72 21.87 4.48
N ALA A 125 15.32 22.39 5.64
CA ALA A 125 15.61 21.79 6.94
C ALA A 125 14.85 20.47 7.21
N ASP A 126 13.81 20.19 6.43
CA ASP A 126 13.01 18.98 6.54
C ASP A 126 13.39 17.90 5.52
N VAL A 127 14.30 18.22 4.61
CA VAL A 127 14.82 17.27 3.61
C VAL A 127 16.07 16.57 4.14
N ILE A 128 16.05 15.25 4.17
CA ILE A 128 17.13 14.37 4.64
C ILE A 128 17.53 13.47 3.46
N CYS A 129 18.83 13.35 3.20
CA CYS A 129 19.30 12.39 2.20
C CYS A 129 19.38 10.99 2.82
N PHE A 130 19.09 9.93 2.05
CA PHE A 130 19.14 8.55 2.57
C PHE A 130 20.49 8.18 3.20
N LYS A 131 21.60 8.73 2.69
CA LYS A 131 22.95 8.54 3.25
C LYS A 131 23.14 9.06 4.68
N ASP A 132 22.30 10.01 5.12
CA ASP A 132 22.42 10.71 6.40
C ASP A 132 21.44 10.17 7.46
N ILE A 133 20.70 9.10 7.14
CA ILE A 133 19.71 8.45 8.03
C ILE A 133 20.42 7.48 8.98
N ASP A 134 19.97 7.47 10.25
CA ASP A 134 20.33 6.42 11.20
C ASP A 134 19.44 5.18 10.98
N VAL A 135 20.04 3.99 11.00
CA VAL A 135 19.40 2.74 10.59
C VAL A 135 18.35 2.28 11.60
N ASP A 136 18.45 2.71 12.85
CA ASP A 136 17.60 2.22 13.95
C ASP A 136 16.30 3.02 14.13
N ASP A 137 16.21 4.24 13.59
CA ASP A 137 15.03 5.11 13.76
C ASP A 137 13.93 4.75 12.76
N PRO A 138 12.71 4.38 13.23
CA PRO A 138 11.60 4.08 12.34
C PRO A 138 11.02 5.37 11.74
N ILE A 139 10.90 5.37 10.41
CA ILE A 139 10.24 6.43 9.64
C ILE A 139 8.79 5.99 9.41
N TYR A 140 7.82 6.74 9.92
CA TYR A 140 6.39 6.46 9.68
C TYR A 140 5.97 7.04 8.34
N ILE A 141 5.78 6.20 7.34
CA ILE A 141 5.55 6.61 5.95
C ILE A 141 4.13 7.16 5.80
N SER A 142 4.02 8.38 5.26
CA SER A 142 2.75 8.96 4.82
C SER A 142 2.59 8.94 3.32
N TYR A 143 3.70 9.05 2.58
CA TYR A 143 3.69 9.09 1.13
C TYR A 143 4.99 8.51 0.57
N LEU A 144 4.88 7.74 -0.50
CA LEU A 144 6.00 7.11 -1.18
C LEU A 144 5.82 7.25 -2.68
N ARG A 145 6.81 7.85 -3.34
CA ARG A 145 6.88 7.99 -4.79
C ARG A 145 8.08 7.22 -5.29
N ILE A 146 7.85 6.27 -6.16
CA ILE A 146 8.89 5.41 -6.73
C ILE A 146 8.88 5.58 -8.23
N GLU A 147 10.03 5.94 -8.79
CA GLU A 147 10.24 5.94 -10.24
C GLU A 147 10.89 4.63 -10.66
N SER A 148 10.35 3.98 -11.68
CA SER A 148 10.88 2.75 -12.26
C SER A 148 10.92 2.86 -13.79
N SER A 149 11.76 2.04 -14.42
CA SER A 149 11.85 1.99 -15.88
C SER A 149 11.08 0.79 -16.41
N VAL A 150 10.13 1.05 -17.31
CA VAL A 150 9.30 0.02 -17.94
C VAL A 150 9.49 0.05 -19.46
N PRO A 151 9.39 -1.09 -20.15
CA PRO A 151 9.44 -1.11 -21.61
C PRO A 151 8.37 -0.19 -22.21
N LEU A 152 8.76 0.58 -23.22
CA LEU A 152 7.84 1.48 -23.92
C LEU A 152 6.90 0.67 -24.83
N ASP A 153 5.61 0.95 -24.76
CA ASP A 153 4.59 0.45 -25.69
C ASP A 153 3.93 1.63 -26.41
N MET A 154 4.18 1.73 -27.71
CA MET A 154 3.71 2.83 -28.54
C MET A 154 2.19 2.83 -28.77
N ASN A 155 1.48 1.74 -28.45
CA ASN A 155 0.01 1.71 -28.45
C ASN A 155 -0.59 2.54 -27.30
N LEU A 156 0.18 2.73 -26.23
CA LEU A 156 -0.25 3.43 -25.02
C LEU A 156 0.23 4.89 -24.99
N VAL A 157 1.00 5.29 -25.99
CA VAL A 157 1.49 6.68 -26.16
C VAL A 157 0.49 7.44 -27.03
N PRO A 158 -0.03 8.60 -26.58
CA PRO A 158 -0.90 9.43 -27.40
C PRO A 158 -0.22 9.84 -28.71
N GLY A 159 -0.82 9.47 -29.84
CA GLY A 159 -0.26 9.77 -31.17
C GLY A 159 0.94 8.91 -31.58
N GLY A 160 1.33 7.94 -30.74
CA GLY A 160 2.33 6.94 -31.09
C GLY A 160 1.81 5.97 -32.16
N ASN A 161 2.70 5.51 -33.03
CA ASN A 161 2.36 4.48 -34.02
C ASN A 161 3.39 3.33 -33.98
N PRO A 162 2.99 2.12 -33.55
CA PRO A 162 3.90 0.98 -33.50
C PRO A 162 4.32 0.48 -34.89
N SER A 163 3.59 0.84 -35.95
CA SER A 163 3.90 0.41 -37.33
C SER A 163 5.00 1.25 -37.98
N ILE A 164 5.38 2.37 -37.36
CA ILE A 164 6.42 3.27 -37.87
C ILE A 164 7.77 2.84 -37.28
N LEU A 165 8.62 2.28 -38.14
CA LEU A 165 9.99 1.90 -37.81
C LEU A 165 10.98 3.08 -37.90
N SER A 166 10.56 4.23 -38.43
CA SER A 166 11.38 5.45 -38.47
C SER A 166 11.35 6.21 -37.14
N GLU A 167 12.23 7.20 -37.00
CA GLU A 167 12.26 8.09 -35.83
C GLU A 167 10.89 8.74 -35.59
N GLN A 168 10.38 8.61 -34.36
CA GLN A 168 9.14 9.25 -33.91
C GLN A 168 9.47 10.22 -32.77
N VAL A 169 8.77 11.35 -32.72
CA VAL A 169 8.90 12.32 -31.64
C VAL A 169 7.71 12.16 -30.72
N ILE A 170 7.97 11.84 -29.47
CA ILE A 170 6.95 11.71 -28.42
C ILE A 170 7.24 12.71 -27.30
N THR A 171 6.21 13.18 -26.62
CA THR A 171 6.35 14.19 -25.56
C THR A 171 6.31 13.52 -24.20
N ASN A 172 7.25 13.87 -23.34
CA ASN A 172 7.26 13.47 -21.94
C ASN A 172 6.20 14.29 -21.19
N SER A 173 5.20 13.63 -20.61
CA SER A 173 4.12 14.26 -19.86
C SER A 173 4.58 14.86 -18.52
N LEU A 174 5.66 14.35 -17.94
CA LEU A 174 6.21 14.80 -16.66
C LEU A 174 7.05 16.07 -16.81
N THR A 175 7.83 16.17 -17.89
CA THR A 175 8.74 17.32 -18.12
C THR A 175 8.23 18.29 -19.21
N GLY A 176 7.30 17.86 -20.05
CA GLY A 176 6.85 18.58 -21.24
C GLY A 176 7.83 18.51 -22.42
N GLU A 177 8.93 17.77 -22.31
CA GLU A 177 10.00 17.75 -23.31
C GLU A 177 9.74 16.71 -24.41
N ALA A 178 10.02 17.09 -25.66
CA ALA A 178 9.92 16.20 -26.80
C ALA A 178 11.18 15.33 -26.94
N THR A 179 11.00 14.01 -27.00
CA THR A 179 12.08 13.02 -27.12
C THR A 179 11.94 12.26 -28.44
N LYS A 180 13.07 12.06 -29.11
CA LYS A 180 13.17 11.24 -30.32
C LYS A 180 13.34 9.78 -29.95
N VAL A 181 12.46 8.93 -30.49
CA VAL A 181 12.45 7.49 -30.27
C VAL A 181 12.76 6.79 -31.57
N GLN A 182 13.79 5.95 -31.53
CA GLN A 182 14.14 5.07 -32.62
C GLN A 182 13.59 3.67 -32.35
N CYS A 183 13.18 3.01 -33.42
CA CYS A 183 12.61 1.67 -33.39
C CYS A 183 13.59 0.70 -34.06
N THR A 184 13.88 -0.42 -33.40
CA THR A 184 14.67 -1.51 -33.99
C THR A 184 13.90 -2.82 -33.82
N GLU A 185 13.84 -3.63 -34.88
CA GLU A 185 13.28 -4.97 -34.79
C GLU A 185 14.35 -5.93 -34.26
N GLN A 186 14.08 -6.57 -33.13
CA GLN A 186 14.96 -7.58 -32.54
C GLN A 186 14.15 -8.85 -32.28
N ASN A 187 14.53 -9.96 -32.92
CA ASN A 187 13.85 -11.26 -32.76
C ASN A 187 12.32 -11.21 -32.97
N SER A 188 11.88 -10.51 -34.03
CA SER A 188 10.45 -10.30 -34.34
C SER A 188 9.65 -9.54 -33.26
N LYS A 189 10.35 -8.81 -32.37
CA LYS A 189 9.77 -7.85 -31.44
C LYS A 189 10.29 -6.45 -31.75
N ILE A 190 9.40 -5.48 -31.70
CA ILE A 190 9.76 -4.08 -31.80
C ILE A 190 10.35 -3.64 -30.46
N VAL A 191 11.57 -3.12 -30.50
CA VAL A 191 12.28 -2.55 -29.34
C VAL A 191 12.53 -1.08 -29.60
N TYR A 192 12.19 -0.26 -28.63
CA TYR A 192 12.39 1.19 -28.68
C TYR A 192 13.71 1.57 -28.03
N SER A 193 14.33 2.65 -28.52
CA SER A 193 15.62 3.15 -28.02
C SER A 193 15.56 3.71 -26.59
N ILE A 194 14.35 3.96 -26.09
CA ILE A 194 14.11 4.45 -24.73
C ILE A 194 13.06 3.57 -24.04
N ASN A 195 13.15 3.52 -22.72
CA ASN A 195 12.11 3.00 -21.86
C ASN A 195 11.21 4.16 -21.38
N ASP A 196 10.02 3.82 -20.91
CA ASP A 196 9.17 4.75 -20.19
C ASP A 196 9.55 4.82 -18.71
N THR A 197 9.18 5.92 -18.07
CA THR A 197 9.29 6.14 -16.62
C THR A 197 7.91 5.98 -16.00
N LEU A 198 7.76 4.95 -15.17
CA LEU A 198 6.57 4.73 -14.35
C LEU A 198 6.80 5.35 -12.98
N VAL A 199 5.94 6.30 -12.61
CA VAL A 199 5.83 6.89 -11.28
C VAL A 199 4.72 6.15 -10.53
N SER A 200 5.11 5.31 -9.58
CA SER A 200 4.21 4.63 -8.66
C SER A 200 4.07 5.45 -7.38
N THR A 201 2.83 5.77 -7.03
CA THR A 201 2.48 6.62 -5.89
C THR A 201 1.73 5.80 -4.86
N PHE A 202 2.25 5.76 -3.63
CA PHE A 202 1.56 5.20 -2.46
C PHE A 202 1.27 6.32 -1.47
N TYR A 203 0.01 6.46 -1.08
CA TYR A 203 -0.42 7.43 -0.08
C TYR A 203 -1.07 6.71 1.09
N PHE A 204 -0.70 7.08 2.31
CA PHE A 204 -1.16 6.46 3.54
C PHE A 204 -1.90 7.50 4.38
N GLU A 205 -3.18 7.25 4.62
CA GLU A 205 -4.05 8.12 5.41
C GLU A 205 -4.86 7.26 6.38
N ASN A 206 -4.60 7.42 7.68
CA ASN A 206 -5.22 6.59 8.71
C ASN A 206 -5.02 5.09 8.41
N ASN A 207 -6.11 4.33 8.30
CA ASN A 207 -6.14 2.91 8.00
C ASN A 207 -6.04 2.58 6.51
N ASN A 208 -6.01 3.58 5.63
CA ASN A 208 -6.08 3.39 4.19
C ASN A 208 -4.73 3.58 3.51
N MET A 209 -4.43 2.70 2.57
CA MET A 209 -3.39 2.87 1.56
C MET A 209 -4.06 3.04 0.20
N TYR A 210 -3.64 4.10 -0.50
CA TYR A 210 -4.03 4.39 -1.87
C TYR A 210 -2.85 4.15 -2.79
N TYR A 211 -3.13 3.65 -3.99
CA TYR A 211 -2.11 3.38 -5.00
C TYR A 211 -2.50 3.98 -6.35
N GLY A 212 -1.60 4.77 -6.93
CA GLY A 212 -1.75 5.35 -8.25
C GLY A 212 -0.50 5.17 -9.09
N ARG A 213 -0.65 5.30 -10.40
CA ARG A 213 0.41 5.13 -11.40
C ARG A 213 0.33 6.22 -12.45
N LYS A 214 1.48 6.75 -12.84
CA LYS A 214 1.61 7.74 -13.91
C LYS A 214 2.81 7.43 -14.78
N TYR A 215 2.65 7.57 -16.08
CA TYR A 215 3.67 7.28 -17.08
C TYR A 215 4.17 8.55 -17.72
N ALA A 216 5.46 8.59 -18.07
CA ALA A 216 6.03 9.73 -18.77
C ALA A 216 5.60 9.78 -20.24
N TYR A 217 5.45 8.64 -20.90
CA TYR A 217 5.07 8.58 -22.31
C TYR A 217 3.76 7.83 -22.54
N MET A 218 3.54 6.71 -21.84
CA MET A 218 2.36 5.84 -22.00
C MET A 218 1.13 6.37 -21.26
N THR A 219 0.81 7.66 -21.43
CA THR A 219 -0.20 8.35 -20.62
C THR A 219 -1.62 7.83 -20.83
N MET A 220 -1.87 7.01 -21.85
CA MET A 220 -3.18 6.33 -22.00
C MET A 220 -3.41 5.27 -20.91
N SER A 221 -2.37 4.89 -20.17
CA SER A 221 -2.43 3.98 -19.02
C SER A 221 -2.31 4.69 -17.66
N ASP A 222 -2.37 6.02 -17.65
CA ASP A 222 -2.33 6.79 -16.41
C ASP A 222 -3.55 6.48 -15.54
N ASP A 223 -3.28 6.30 -14.25
CA ASP A 223 -4.24 5.98 -13.18
C ASP A 223 -3.75 6.69 -11.91
N GLU A 224 -3.66 8.02 -12.01
CA GLU A 224 -3.06 8.87 -10.98
C GLU A 224 -4.05 9.12 -9.84
N VAL A 225 -3.57 8.95 -8.60
CA VAL A 225 -4.32 9.31 -7.41
C VAL A 225 -4.19 10.81 -7.13
N ASP A 226 -5.33 11.50 -7.08
CA ASP A 226 -5.43 12.87 -6.60
C ASP A 226 -5.74 12.84 -5.10
N MET A 227 -4.76 13.25 -4.28
CA MET A 227 -4.88 13.25 -2.82
C MET A 227 -5.87 14.29 -2.29
N SER A 228 -6.19 15.30 -3.09
CA SER A 228 -7.13 16.37 -2.73
C SER A 228 -8.59 16.00 -3.03
N ASP A 229 -8.82 15.02 -3.91
CA ASP A 229 -10.15 14.57 -4.30
C ASP A 229 -10.55 13.26 -3.62
N SER A 230 -11.62 13.32 -2.82
CA SER A 230 -12.19 12.15 -2.15
C SER A 230 -12.66 11.07 -3.12
N ASN A 231 -13.13 11.43 -4.32
CA ASN A 231 -13.57 10.43 -5.31
C ASN A 231 -12.36 9.69 -5.89
N SER A 232 -11.31 10.41 -6.26
CA SER A 232 -10.05 9.81 -6.69
C SER A 232 -9.49 8.88 -5.60
N LYS A 233 -9.44 9.31 -4.34
CA LYS A 233 -9.04 8.44 -3.22
C LYS A 233 -9.90 7.18 -3.11
N PHE A 234 -11.22 7.28 -3.28
CA PHE A 234 -12.10 6.12 -3.23
C PHE A 234 -11.80 5.09 -4.33
N VAL A 235 -11.56 5.54 -5.56
CA VAL A 235 -11.25 4.67 -6.70
C VAL A 235 -9.88 3.99 -6.54
N HIS A 236 -8.91 4.69 -5.95
CA HIS A 236 -7.54 4.23 -5.77
C HIS A 236 -7.28 3.54 -4.43
N LEU A 237 -8.33 3.26 -3.64
CA LEU A 237 -8.20 2.57 -2.36
C LEU A 237 -7.70 1.14 -2.60
N TYR A 238 -6.46 0.88 -2.19
CA TYR A 238 -5.83 -0.43 -2.37
C TYR A 238 -5.95 -1.29 -1.11
N ASN A 239 -5.70 -0.71 0.08
CA ASN A 239 -5.77 -1.45 1.33
C ASN A 239 -6.47 -0.62 2.43
N PRO A 240 -7.64 -1.03 2.94
CA PRO A 240 -8.36 -0.30 3.99
C PRO A 240 -8.12 -0.82 5.43
N TYR A 241 -7.17 -1.72 5.65
CA TYR A 241 -7.05 -2.46 6.90
C TYR A 241 -5.79 -2.14 7.72
N LEU A 242 -5.06 -1.08 7.36
CA LEU A 242 -3.88 -0.69 8.13
C LEU A 242 -4.28 -0.27 9.55
N SER A 243 -3.39 -0.54 10.49
CA SER A 243 -3.47 0.11 11.79
C SER A 243 -3.10 1.58 11.65
N TYR A 244 -3.59 2.43 12.53
CA TYR A 244 -3.14 3.81 12.62
C TYR A 244 -3.28 4.30 14.05
N VAL A 245 -2.57 5.37 14.37
CA VAL A 245 -2.68 6.10 15.64
C VAL A 245 -2.87 7.58 15.37
N GLU A 246 -3.51 8.29 16.29
CA GLU A 246 -3.66 9.75 16.20
C GLU A 246 -2.55 10.43 17.00
N ALA A 247 -1.61 11.07 16.31
CA ALA A 247 -0.47 11.77 16.91
C ALA A 247 -0.56 13.29 16.70
N LYS A 248 0.36 14.06 17.27
CA LYS A 248 0.37 15.52 17.14
C LYS A 248 1.53 16.02 16.28
N LEU A 249 1.21 16.72 15.19
CA LEU A 249 2.15 17.52 14.40
C LEU A 249 1.97 18.99 14.82
N GLY A 250 2.77 19.43 15.79
CA GLY A 250 2.57 20.73 16.44
C GLY A 250 1.22 20.78 17.16
N ALA A 251 0.31 21.67 16.73
CA ALA A 251 -1.03 21.80 17.29
C ALA A 251 -2.09 20.96 16.54
N ILE A 252 -1.72 20.27 15.46
CA ILE A 252 -2.64 19.58 14.56
C ILE A 252 -2.59 18.08 14.85
N GLY A 253 -3.75 17.44 14.98
CA GLY A 253 -3.86 15.97 15.04
C GLY A 253 -3.61 15.35 13.66
N VAL A 254 -2.81 14.29 13.60
CA VAL A 254 -2.48 13.57 12.37
C VAL A 254 -2.65 12.07 12.59
N GLY A 255 -3.38 11.42 11.70
CA GLY A 255 -3.48 9.97 11.67
C GLY A 255 -2.24 9.35 11.02
N VAL A 256 -1.39 8.75 11.84
CA VAL A 256 -0.16 8.09 11.39
C VAL A 256 -0.49 6.63 11.08
N ALA A 257 -0.42 6.27 9.81
CA ALA A 257 -0.60 4.89 9.37
C ALA A 257 0.53 3.99 9.90
N GLY A 258 0.20 2.72 10.13
CA GLY A 258 1.10 1.67 10.57
C GLY A 258 1.98 1.16 9.41
N CYS A 259 2.63 2.05 8.68
CA CYS A 259 3.63 1.70 7.67
C CYS A 259 4.95 2.35 8.07
N THR A 260 5.95 1.56 8.40
CA THR A 260 7.24 2.07 8.84
C THR A 260 8.38 1.59 7.95
N ALA A 261 9.38 2.44 7.78
CA ALA A 261 10.60 2.10 7.09
C ALA A 261 11.84 2.38 7.94
N ASN A 262 12.81 1.46 7.89
CA ASN A 262 14.18 1.71 8.31
C ASN A 262 15.08 1.62 7.08
N ILE A 263 15.83 2.68 6.80
CA ILE A 263 16.64 2.80 5.60
C ILE A 263 18.10 2.57 5.96
N ASP A 264 18.69 1.51 5.41
CA ASP A 264 20.12 1.24 5.50
C ASP A 264 20.76 1.54 4.14
N ALA A 265 21.15 2.80 3.96
CA ALA A 265 21.79 3.27 2.74
C ALA A 265 23.17 2.62 2.52
N LYS A 266 23.87 2.18 3.58
CA LYS A 266 25.19 1.54 3.45
C LYS A 266 25.08 0.16 2.80
N ASN A 267 24.05 -0.60 3.17
CA ASN A 267 23.78 -1.93 2.62
C ASN A 267 22.78 -1.91 1.46
N ASN A 268 22.39 -0.72 0.98
CA ASN A 268 21.38 -0.50 -0.05
C ASN A 268 20.09 -1.29 0.19
N SER A 269 19.53 -1.18 1.40
CA SER A 269 18.34 -1.93 1.80
C SER A 269 17.32 -1.06 2.52
N VAL A 270 16.05 -1.34 2.27
CA VAL A 270 14.92 -0.72 2.96
C VAL A 270 14.20 -1.84 3.72
N LYS A 271 14.13 -1.73 5.04
CA LYS A 271 13.26 -2.59 5.85
C LYS A 271 11.90 -1.92 5.92
N LEU A 272 10.84 -2.67 5.63
CA LEU A 272 9.46 -2.20 5.67
C LEU A 272 8.69 -3.08 6.66
N ASP A 273 8.08 -2.45 7.65
CA ASP A 273 7.18 -3.11 8.60
C ASP A 273 5.78 -2.48 8.46
N ILE A 274 4.79 -3.32 8.12
CA ILE A 274 3.39 -2.90 7.92
C ILE A 274 2.51 -3.55 9.00
N TYR A 275 1.81 -2.72 9.77
CA TYR A 275 0.99 -3.10 10.91
C TYR A 275 -0.50 -3.10 10.56
N TYR A 276 -1.16 -4.18 10.96
CA TYR A 276 -2.56 -4.46 10.72
C TYR A 276 -3.23 -4.82 12.05
N ASN A 277 -4.44 -4.32 12.26
CA ASN A 277 -5.19 -4.62 13.47
C ASN A 277 -6.68 -4.63 13.16
N GLN A 278 -7.27 -5.81 13.26
CA GLN A 278 -8.69 -6.00 13.04
C GLN A 278 -9.22 -7.05 14.02
N SER A 279 -10.36 -6.78 14.66
CA SER A 279 -11.06 -7.74 15.52
C SER A 279 -10.19 -8.33 16.67
N ASN A 280 -9.35 -7.50 17.30
CA ASN A 280 -8.38 -7.86 18.34
C ASN A 280 -7.23 -8.77 17.86
N MET A 281 -7.01 -8.88 16.55
CA MET A 281 -5.87 -9.55 15.97
C MET A 281 -4.90 -8.54 15.37
N THR A 282 -3.67 -8.58 15.86
CA THR A 282 -2.54 -7.82 15.33
C THR A 282 -1.79 -8.69 14.33
N TYR A 283 -1.63 -8.19 13.10
CA TYR A 283 -0.80 -8.80 12.09
C TYR A 283 0.29 -7.82 11.67
N THR A 284 1.48 -8.31 11.38
CA THR A 284 2.62 -7.46 11.06
C THR A 284 3.43 -8.13 9.96
N THR A 285 3.49 -7.49 8.79
CA THR A 285 4.33 -7.95 7.70
C THR A 285 5.65 -7.22 7.76
N ASN A 286 6.72 -7.98 8.00
CA ASN A 286 8.06 -7.45 8.06
C ASN A 286 8.90 -8.02 6.95
N GLY A 287 9.75 -7.18 6.36
CA GLY A 287 10.87 -7.68 5.62
C GLY A 287 11.75 -6.58 5.05
N ARG A 288 12.81 -7.03 4.40
CA ARG A 288 13.85 -6.17 3.86
C ARG A 288 13.89 -6.35 2.35
N VAL A 289 13.82 -5.23 1.64
CA VAL A 289 13.91 -5.17 0.19
C VAL A 289 15.18 -4.43 -0.21
N ASN A 290 15.89 -4.99 -1.18
CA ASN A 290 17.05 -4.37 -1.78
C ASN A 290 16.67 -3.94 -3.19
N PRO A 291 16.75 -2.64 -3.53
CA PRO A 291 16.59 -2.19 -4.90
C PRO A 291 17.62 -2.88 -5.81
N ARG A 292 17.21 -3.30 -7.01
CA ARG A 292 18.13 -3.89 -8.00
C ARG A 292 19.20 -2.89 -8.43
N ASN A 293 18.81 -1.63 -8.52
CA ASN A 293 19.72 -0.54 -8.84
C ASN A 293 20.43 -0.08 -7.55
N SER A 294 21.76 -0.21 -7.51
CA SER A 294 22.57 0.19 -6.34
C SER A 294 22.60 1.69 -6.10
N TYR A 295 22.13 2.49 -7.07
CA TYR A 295 22.19 3.95 -7.01
C TYR A 295 20.92 4.63 -6.47
N VAL A 296 19.93 3.83 -6.04
CA VAL A 296 18.64 4.33 -5.57
C VAL A 296 18.77 5.04 -4.22
N LEU A 297 19.53 4.45 -3.29
CA LEU A 297 19.74 5.03 -1.96
C LEU A 297 21.03 5.84 -1.85
N VAL A 298 22.03 5.53 -2.69
CA VAL A 298 23.32 6.25 -2.71
C VAL A 298 23.64 6.62 -4.15
N PRO A 299 23.73 7.91 -4.51
CA PRO A 299 23.98 8.33 -5.87
C PRO A 299 25.34 7.83 -6.37
N LYS A 300 25.47 7.65 -7.68
CA LYS A 300 26.74 7.32 -8.33
C LYS A 300 27.74 8.45 -8.07
N LYS A 301 28.91 8.11 -7.53
CA LYS A 301 30.03 9.05 -7.32
C LYS A 301 30.47 9.71 -8.62
#